data_AF-A0A2D8V9Y8-F1
#
_entry.id   AF-A0A2D8V9Y8-F1
#
_cell.length_a   1.000
_cell.length_b   1.000
_cell.length_c   1.000
_cell.angle_alpha   90.00
_cell.angle_beta   90.00
_cell.angle_gamma   90.00
#
_symmetry.space_group_name_H-M   'P 1'
#
loop_
_entity.id
_entity.type
_entity.pdbx_description
1 polymer ?
#
loop_
_entity_poly.entity_id
_entity_poly.type
_entity_poly.pdbx_seq_one_letter_code
_entity_poly.pdbx_strand_id
1 'polypeptide(L)'
;MKKTSIIFITLLSLVFNQNQNTYIWSGSSISIADNLDALNLNPAGLGFNRGEQQALIFKNLEGDNNFIGLTSRFKSGFAYELYYDNSSYNYSIGYGSQLMNNFYSGFKLNKKRDYSLGLLYRPFDFLSISSVIYDNHRNADYKLSRYSFAIKPFEINKLFSNKNSYLKKSNFSFGYDKTTNEIDQKIQEQYFLSLTITPGIDFSYFTYDDNYGFNLSFNLGKEGAQINTYSSNPFYGINSSSTSLVLYNYSQTLESNLNFKENKKLNYVFTNLDGYFIDEEPTVSPFDFIFEINIPFIGSENAVGTQLRKWIDNIHKITEDESIDGLVINLGNVKAGFG
;
A
#
# COMPACT_ATOMS: atom_id res chain seq x y z
N MET A 1 3.68 22.65 4.09
CA MET A 1 3.55 21.28 4.66
C MET A 1 3.92 20.28 3.58
N LYS A 2 4.81 19.32 3.86
CA LYS A 2 5.30 18.35 2.85
C LYS A 2 4.12 17.50 2.33
N LYS A 3 4.11 17.13 1.05
CA LYS A 3 3.08 16.24 0.46
C LYS A 3 2.96 14.91 1.21
N THR A 4 4.06 14.41 1.78
CA THR A 4 4.08 13.26 2.70
C THR A 4 3.31 13.50 3.99
N SER A 5 3.37 14.71 4.56
CA SER A 5 2.53 15.08 5.69
C SER A 5 1.05 15.12 5.31
N ILE A 6 0.71 15.52 4.09
CA ILE A 6 -0.69 15.55 3.63
C ILE A 6 -1.24 14.12 3.46
N ILE A 7 -0.49 13.20 2.85
CA ILE A 7 -0.90 11.78 2.73
C ILE A 7 -1.02 11.13 4.12
N PHE A 8 -0.06 11.40 5.01
CA PHE A 8 -0.13 10.90 6.38
C PHE A 8 -1.33 11.49 7.13
N ILE A 9 -1.61 12.79 6.97
CA ILE A 9 -2.78 13.46 7.55
C ILE A 9 -4.09 12.96 6.91
N THR A 10 -4.14 12.64 5.62
CA THR A 10 -5.35 12.06 5.01
C THR A 10 -5.58 10.62 5.45
N LEU A 11 -4.53 9.78 5.49
CA LEU A 11 -4.60 8.43 6.07
C LEU A 11 -5.00 8.48 7.55
N LEU A 12 -4.51 9.45 8.32
CA LEU A 12 -4.88 9.67 9.73
C LEU A 12 -6.32 10.19 9.85
N SER A 13 -6.78 11.05 8.95
CA SER A 13 -8.16 11.55 8.91
C SER A 13 -9.19 10.47 8.58
N LEU A 14 -8.79 9.45 7.79
CA LEU A 14 -9.61 8.25 7.54
C LEU A 14 -9.72 7.35 8.77
N VAL A 15 -8.79 7.45 9.74
CA VAL A 15 -8.85 6.72 11.03
C VAL A 15 -9.80 7.42 12.01
N PHE A 16 -10.08 8.72 11.82
CA PHE A 16 -10.96 9.51 12.70
C PHE A 16 -12.44 9.46 12.32
N ASN A 17 -12.82 8.64 11.35
CA ASN A 17 -14.22 8.32 11.11
C ASN A 17 -14.40 6.80 11.08
N GLN A 18 -15.25 6.31 11.99
CA GLN A 18 -15.86 4.96 12.02
C GLN A 18 -15.15 3.87 12.87
N ASN A 19 -15.73 3.69 14.06
CA ASN A 19 -16.34 2.50 14.70
C ASN A 19 -15.46 1.28 15.13
N GLN A 20 -15.99 0.44 16.05
CA GLN A 20 -15.42 -0.70 16.84
C GLN A 20 -15.21 -2.11 16.18
N ASN A 21 -14.04 -2.75 16.33
CA ASN A 21 -13.71 -4.21 16.43
C ASN A 21 -13.89 -5.16 15.20
N THR A 22 -13.26 -6.35 15.00
CA THR A 22 -12.01 -7.02 15.45
C THR A 22 -11.41 -7.84 14.28
N TYR A 23 -10.70 -7.17 13.37
CA TYR A 23 -9.63 -7.78 12.60
C TYR A 23 -8.49 -6.77 12.57
N ILE A 24 -7.30 -7.18 13.01
CA ILE A 24 -6.17 -6.26 13.23
C ILE A 24 -5.21 -6.27 12.03
N TRP A 25 -5.31 -7.30 11.19
CA TRP A 25 -4.34 -7.62 10.15
C TRP A 25 -4.99 -7.80 8.79
N SER A 26 -4.23 -7.56 7.72
CA SER A 26 -4.62 -7.58 6.31
C SER A 26 -5.06 -8.94 5.75
N GLY A 27 -5.04 -9.99 6.56
CA GLY A 27 -5.36 -11.33 6.08
C GLY A 27 -6.86 -11.47 5.85
N SER A 28 -7.22 -11.56 4.58
CA SER A 28 -8.59 -11.80 4.15
C SER A 28 -8.99 -13.28 4.20
N SER A 29 -8.08 -14.18 4.62
CA SER A 29 -8.35 -15.61 4.76
C SER A 29 -7.25 -16.36 5.52
N ILE A 30 -7.62 -17.46 6.18
CA ILE A 30 -6.67 -18.36 6.87
C ILE A 30 -5.74 -19.11 5.91
N SER A 31 -6.09 -19.23 4.62
CA SER A 31 -5.28 -19.97 3.64
C SER A 31 -4.15 -19.14 3.02
N ILE A 32 -4.27 -17.81 3.04
CA ILE A 32 -3.21 -16.90 2.58
C ILE A 32 -2.45 -16.23 3.73
N ALA A 33 -2.91 -16.42 4.97
CA ALA A 33 -2.28 -15.87 6.16
C ALA A 33 -0.90 -16.46 6.38
N ASP A 34 0.13 -15.69 6.04
CA ASP A 34 1.52 -16.10 6.20
C ASP A 34 2.47 -14.96 6.55
N ASN A 35 1.98 -13.76 6.88
CA ASN A 35 2.75 -12.63 7.42
C ASN A 35 2.44 -12.43 8.90
N LEU A 36 2.40 -11.18 9.40
CA LEU A 36 1.99 -10.85 10.77
C LEU A 36 0.54 -11.26 11.07
N ASP A 37 -0.29 -11.34 10.02
CA ASP A 37 -1.67 -11.83 10.06
C ASP A 37 -1.77 -13.31 10.47
N ALA A 38 -0.73 -14.11 10.23
CA ALA A 38 -0.68 -15.52 10.61
C ALA A 38 -0.87 -15.73 12.12
N LEU A 39 -0.34 -14.86 12.98
CA LEU A 39 -0.51 -15.02 14.42
C LEU A 39 -2.00 -15.05 14.81
N ASN A 40 -2.83 -14.21 14.17
CA ASN A 40 -4.23 -14.04 14.56
C ASN A 40 -5.21 -14.85 13.70
N LEU A 41 -4.87 -15.14 12.45
CA LEU A 41 -5.72 -15.91 11.55
C LEU A 41 -5.34 -17.39 11.54
N ASN A 42 -4.13 -17.72 11.13
CA ASN A 42 -3.69 -19.12 11.06
C ASN A 42 -2.24 -19.26 11.53
N PRO A 43 -2.00 -19.74 12.77
CA PRO A 43 -0.65 -19.84 13.31
C PRO A 43 0.24 -20.80 12.52
N ALA A 44 -0.30 -21.71 11.69
CA ALA A 44 0.52 -22.50 10.76
C ALA A 44 1.28 -21.64 9.76
N GLY A 45 0.71 -20.49 9.38
CA GLY A 45 1.38 -19.50 8.52
C GLY A 45 2.69 -18.98 9.11
N LEU A 46 2.89 -19.06 10.44
CA LEU A 46 4.15 -18.69 11.10
C LEU A 46 5.31 -19.61 10.72
N GLY A 47 5.04 -20.87 10.38
CA GLY A 47 6.05 -21.82 9.92
C GLY A 47 6.61 -21.50 8.53
N PHE A 48 5.95 -20.63 7.77
CA PHE A 48 6.45 -20.13 6.50
C PHE A 48 7.61 -19.15 6.73
N ASN A 49 8.66 -19.16 5.93
CA ASN A 49 9.76 -18.23 6.16
C ASN A 49 9.49 -16.85 5.54
N ARG A 50 9.00 -15.89 6.35
CA ARG A 50 8.87 -14.47 6.00
C ARG A 50 9.95 -13.56 6.63
N GLY A 51 10.99 -14.15 7.22
CA GLY A 51 11.98 -13.41 7.99
C GLY A 51 11.38 -12.75 9.23
N GLU A 52 12.04 -11.69 9.70
CA GLU A 52 11.55 -10.86 10.80
C GLU A 52 10.55 -9.83 10.29
N GLN A 53 9.47 -9.65 11.05
CA GLN A 53 8.42 -8.68 10.77
C GLN A 53 7.96 -8.07 12.10
N GLN A 54 7.72 -6.76 12.11
CA GLN A 54 7.23 -6.04 13.27
C GLN A 54 6.24 -4.98 12.83
N ALA A 55 5.29 -4.65 13.70
CA ALA A 55 4.34 -3.59 13.40
C ALA A 55 3.69 -3.00 14.65
N LEU A 56 3.32 -1.73 14.48
CA LEU A 56 2.56 -0.94 15.42
C LEU A 56 1.16 -0.73 14.87
N ILE A 57 0.16 -0.99 15.69
CA ILE A 57 -1.25 -0.98 15.31
C ILE A 57 -1.96 0.09 16.12
N PHE A 58 -2.69 0.94 15.42
CA PHE A 58 -3.67 1.84 15.98
C PHE A 58 -5.03 1.44 15.46
N LYS A 59 -5.96 1.17 16.36
CA LYS A 59 -7.31 0.79 15.99
C LYS A 59 -8.26 1.54 16.89
N ASN A 60 -9.13 2.34 16.27
CA ASN A 60 -10.17 3.03 16.98
C ASN A 60 -11.36 2.09 17.10
N LEU A 61 -11.90 2.01 18.31
CA LEU A 61 -13.13 1.29 18.56
C LEU A 61 -14.15 2.29 19.10
N GLU A 62 -15.18 2.68 18.32
CA GLU A 62 -16.41 3.38 18.77
C GLU A 62 -16.54 3.54 20.32
N GLY A 63 -16.56 4.76 20.86
CA GLY A 63 -16.50 5.02 22.30
C GLY A 63 -15.09 5.33 22.82
N ASP A 64 -14.87 5.34 24.15
CA ASP A 64 -13.59 5.70 24.80
C ASP A 64 -12.48 4.61 24.69
N ASN A 65 -12.68 3.61 23.83
CA ASN A 65 -11.87 2.40 23.80
C ASN A 65 -10.85 2.43 22.65
N ASN A 66 -9.61 2.78 22.98
CA ASN A 66 -8.51 2.80 22.03
C ASN A 66 -7.72 1.48 22.10
N PHE A 67 -7.50 0.86 20.93
CA PHE A 67 -6.57 -0.26 20.80
C PHE A 67 -5.23 0.24 20.27
N ILE A 68 -4.17 -0.05 21.03
CA ILE A 68 -2.78 0.14 20.60
C ILE A 68 -2.05 -1.18 20.79
N GLY A 69 -1.45 -1.68 19.72
CA GLY A 69 -0.77 -2.98 19.73
C GLY A 69 0.59 -2.94 19.08
N LEU A 70 1.48 -3.80 19.56
CA LEU A 70 2.75 -4.13 18.94
C LEU A 70 2.75 -5.62 18.65
N THR A 71 3.04 -5.99 17.42
CA THR A 71 3.24 -7.38 17.03
C THR A 71 4.65 -7.59 16.52
N SER A 72 5.17 -8.80 16.68
CA SER A 72 6.40 -9.20 16.04
C SER A 72 6.39 -10.68 15.71
N ARG A 73 7.04 -11.01 14.60
CA ARG A 73 7.28 -12.36 14.13
C ARG A 73 8.75 -12.52 13.83
N PHE A 74 9.29 -13.68 14.19
CA PHE A 74 10.67 -14.04 13.97
C PHE A 74 10.80 -15.16 12.94
N LYS A 75 11.98 -15.25 12.32
CA LYS A 75 12.33 -16.32 11.37
C LYS A 75 12.20 -17.73 11.97
N SER A 76 12.30 -17.87 13.29
CA SER A 76 12.13 -19.13 14.01
C SER A 76 10.70 -19.68 13.97
N GLY A 77 9.73 -18.90 13.49
CA GLY A 77 8.30 -19.22 13.56
C GLY A 77 7.64 -18.77 14.86
N PHE A 78 8.40 -18.22 15.82
CA PHE A 78 7.83 -17.57 17.00
C PHE A 78 7.24 -16.20 16.63
N ALA A 79 6.12 -15.85 17.25
CA ALA A 79 5.50 -14.54 17.15
C ALA A 79 4.82 -14.15 18.45
N TYR A 80 4.68 -12.86 18.69
CA TYR A 80 3.92 -12.32 19.81
C TYR A 80 3.16 -11.06 19.41
N GLU A 81 2.12 -10.76 20.17
CA GLU A 81 1.38 -9.51 20.11
C GLU A 81 1.14 -9.02 21.54
N LEU A 82 1.49 -7.77 21.81
CA LEU A 82 1.21 -7.06 23.05
C LEU A 82 0.25 -5.93 22.72
N TYR A 83 -0.85 -5.81 23.43
CA TYR A 83 -1.81 -4.76 23.15
C TYR A 83 -2.53 -4.27 24.39
N TYR A 84 -2.94 -3.01 24.33
CA TYR A 84 -3.81 -2.38 25.31
C TYR A 84 -5.19 -2.18 24.69
N ASP A 85 -6.22 -2.69 25.36
CA ASP A 85 -7.61 -2.63 24.92
C ASP A 85 -8.54 -2.57 26.15
N ASN A 86 -9.56 -1.71 26.12
CA ASN A 86 -10.56 -1.52 27.18
C ASN A 86 -9.95 -1.45 28.59
N SER A 87 -8.93 -0.60 28.76
CA SER A 87 -8.22 -0.44 30.03
C SER A 87 -7.47 -1.68 30.55
N SER A 88 -7.16 -2.64 29.66
CA SER A 88 -6.49 -3.88 30.00
C SER A 88 -5.32 -4.20 29.08
N TYR A 89 -4.19 -4.59 29.66
CA TYR A 89 -3.05 -5.13 28.93
C TYR A 89 -3.30 -6.59 28.58
N ASN A 90 -3.14 -6.94 27.32
CA ASN A 90 -3.30 -8.29 26.80
C ASN A 90 -2.08 -8.70 26.00
N TYR A 91 -1.92 -10.02 25.86
CA TYR A 91 -0.84 -10.58 25.05
C TYR A 91 -1.32 -11.84 24.34
N SER A 92 -0.70 -12.10 23.20
CA SER A 92 -0.77 -13.36 22.47
C SER A 92 0.65 -13.81 22.13
N ILE A 93 0.89 -15.11 22.21
CA ILE A 93 2.11 -15.75 21.71
C ILE A 93 1.71 -16.86 20.75
N GLY A 94 2.51 -17.07 19.72
CA GLY A 94 2.27 -18.11 18.75
C GLY A 94 3.57 -18.70 18.24
N TYR A 95 3.49 -19.93 17.78
CA TYR A 95 4.58 -20.61 17.13
C TYR A 95 4.05 -21.46 15.98
N GLY A 96 4.72 -21.38 14.84
CA GLY A 96 4.45 -22.25 13.70
C GLY A 96 5.73 -22.87 13.17
N SER A 97 5.59 -24.05 12.59
CA SER A 97 6.70 -24.80 12.00
C SER A 97 6.27 -25.51 10.73
N GLN A 98 7.23 -25.71 9.84
CA GLN A 98 7.08 -26.58 8.69
C GLN A 98 7.34 -28.03 9.14
N LEU A 99 6.31 -28.88 9.06
CA LEU A 99 6.42 -30.29 9.46
C LEU A 99 6.93 -31.16 8.32
N MET A 100 6.51 -30.86 7.09
CA MET A 100 6.92 -31.55 5.87
C MET A 100 6.97 -30.54 4.72
N ASN A 101 7.47 -30.95 3.56
CA ASN A 101 7.43 -30.10 2.37
C ASN A 101 5.99 -29.61 2.13
N ASN A 102 5.84 -28.29 2.09
CA ASN A 102 4.58 -27.60 1.84
C ASN A 102 3.47 -27.82 2.89
N PHE A 103 3.78 -28.43 4.03
CA PHE A 103 2.83 -28.67 5.12
C PHE A 103 3.31 -28.03 6.41
N TYR A 104 2.50 -27.12 6.94
CA TYR A 104 2.80 -26.29 8.10
C TYR A 104 1.75 -26.49 9.18
N SER A 105 2.19 -26.39 10.43
CA SER A 105 1.33 -26.42 11.60
C SER A 105 1.70 -25.30 12.54
N GLY A 106 0.77 -24.81 13.34
CA GLY A 106 1.10 -23.86 14.40
C GLY A 106 0.06 -23.79 15.48
N PHE A 107 0.43 -23.14 16.57
CA PHE A 107 -0.45 -22.86 17.69
C PHE A 107 -0.33 -21.39 18.10
N LYS A 108 -1.38 -20.87 18.71
CA LYS A 108 -1.39 -19.59 19.43
C LYS A 108 -2.05 -19.77 20.78
N LEU A 109 -1.58 -19.00 21.76
CA LEU A 109 -2.18 -18.86 23.09
C LEU A 109 -2.27 -17.37 23.43
N ASN A 110 -3.38 -16.94 24.04
CA ASN A 110 -3.53 -15.58 24.53
C ASN A 110 -3.61 -15.51 26.07
N LYS A 111 -3.58 -14.29 26.62
CA LYS A 111 -3.69 -14.01 28.07
C LYS A 111 -4.93 -14.65 28.71
N LYS A 112 -6.05 -14.72 27.99
CA LYS A 112 -7.32 -15.28 28.47
C LYS A 112 -7.36 -16.81 28.44
N ARG A 113 -6.29 -17.46 27.95
CA ARG A 113 -6.19 -18.90 27.68
C ARG A 113 -7.05 -19.37 26.51
N ASP A 114 -7.43 -18.45 25.62
CA ASP A 114 -7.90 -18.84 24.31
C ASP A 114 -6.71 -19.34 23.50
N TYR A 115 -6.96 -20.38 22.73
CA TYR A 115 -5.94 -20.98 21.89
C TYR A 115 -6.46 -21.22 20.48
N SER A 116 -5.53 -21.26 19.53
CA SER A 116 -5.84 -21.73 18.19
C SER A 116 -4.79 -22.71 17.71
N LEU A 117 -5.25 -23.69 16.93
CA LEU A 117 -4.43 -24.69 16.28
C LEU A 117 -4.67 -24.60 14.79
N GLY A 118 -3.60 -24.43 14.02
CA GLY A 118 -3.67 -24.21 12.59
C GLY A 118 -2.92 -25.28 11.81
N LEU A 119 -3.43 -25.60 10.63
CA LEU A 119 -2.79 -26.37 9.58
C LEU A 119 -2.85 -25.58 8.27
N LEU A 120 -1.78 -25.67 7.48
CA LEU A 120 -1.66 -25.03 6.18
C LEU A 120 -0.92 -25.96 5.22
N TYR A 121 -1.55 -26.29 4.10
CA TYR A 121 -0.99 -27.15 3.06
C TYR A 121 -0.98 -26.42 1.71
N ARG A 122 0.19 -26.38 1.07
CA ARG A 122 0.42 -25.65 -0.20
C ARG A 122 1.05 -26.57 -1.24
N PRO A 123 0.33 -27.57 -1.76
CA PRO A 123 0.90 -28.59 -2.65
C PRO A 123 1.59 -27.98 -3.88
N PHE A 124 1.07 -26.84 -4.35
CA PHE A 124 1.62 -26.07 -5.47
C PHE A 124 1.62 -24.58 -5.10
N ASP A 125 2.45 -23.77 -5.76
CA ASP A 125 2.52 -22.31 -5.53
C ASP A 125 1.13 -21.65 -5.68
N PHE A 126 0.35 -22.12 -6.67
CA PHE A 126 -0.97 -21.57 -6.99
C PHE A 126 -2.11 -22.03 -6.07
N LEU A 127 -1.92 -23.02 -5.18
CA LEU A 127 -2.99 -23.63 -4.39
C LEU A 127 -2.63 -23.65 -2.91
N SER A 128 -3.54 -23.14 -2.06
CA SER A 128 -3.41 -23.19 -0.61
C SER A 128 -4.67 -23.77 0.02
N ILE A 129 -4.51 -24.66 0.99
CA ILE A 129 -5.59 -25.29 1.75
C ILE A 129 -5.27 -25.14 3.24
N SER A 130 -6.26 -24.81 4.04
CA SER A 130 -6.04 -24.47 5.45
C SER A 130 -7.18 -24.94 6.33
N SER A 131 -6.84 -25.25 7.58
CA SER A 131 -7.79 -25.50 8.66
C SER A 131 -7.30 -24.83 9.94
N VAL A 132 -8.21 -24.22 10.70
CA VAL A 132 -7.90 -23.63 12.01
C VAL A 132 -9.02 -23.95 12.99
N ILE A 133 -8.65 -24.31 14.22
CA ILE A 133 -9.56 -24.43 15.35
C ILE A 133 -9.28 -23.25 16.29
N TYR A 134 -10.33 -22.58 16.75
CA TYR A 134 -10.28 -21.56 17.81
C TYR A 134 -11.14 -22.02 18.98
N ASP A 135 -10.61 -21.96 20.19
CA ASP A 135 -11.29 -22.46 21.39
C ASP A 135 -10.86 -21.68 22.63
N ASN A 136 -11.77 -21.59 23.60
CA ASN A 136 -11.55 -20.98 24.91
C ASN A 136 -11.72 -22.02 26.02
N HIS A 137 -10.59 -22.46 26.58
CA HIS A 137 -10.55 -23.49 27.63
C HIS A 137 -11.31 -23.10 28.91
N ARG A 138 -11.52 -21.81 29.20
CA ARG A 138 -12.06 -21.37 30.51
C ARG A 138 -13.58 -21.30 30.58
N ASN A 139 -14.23 -20.81 29.55
CA ASN A 139 -15.66 -20.51 29.60
C ASN A 139 -16.52 -21.31 28.61
N ALA A 140 -15.91 -22.00 27.63
CA ALA A 140 -16.63 -22.67 26.54
C ALA A 140 -17.60 -21.74 25.78
N ASP A 141 -17.35 -20.42 25.79
CA ASP A 141 -18.20 -19.42 25.14
C ASP A 141 -18.18 -19.54 23.60
N TYR A 142 -17.08 -20.05 23.04
CA TYR A 142 -16.95 -20.31 21.62
C TYR A 142 -16.04 -21.50 21.35
N LYS A 143 -16.35 -22.23 20.29
CA LYS A 143 -15.48 -23.23 19.68
C LYS A 143 -15.73 -23.20 18.19
N LEU A 144 -14.75 -22.75 17.42
CA LEU A 144 -14.90 -22.53 15.99
C LEU A 144 -13.95 -23.44 15.22
N SER A 145 -14.44 -24.07 14.16
CA SER A 145 -13.60 -24.70 13.14
C SER A 145 -13.71 -23.91 11.84
N ARG A 146 -12.57 -23.59 11.24
CA ARG A 146 -12.50 -22.86 9.97
C ARG A 146 -11.73 -23.67 8.96
N TYR A 147 -12.28 -23.79 7.75
CA TYR A 147 -11.64 -24.45 6.62
C TYR A 147 -11.57 -23.47 5.45
N SER A 148 -10.51 -23.53 4.66
CA SER A 148 -10.33 -22.57 3.57
C SER A 148 -9.50 -23.14 2.43
N PHE A 149 -9.74 -22.63 1.23
CA PHE A 149 -8.84 -22.78 0.10
C PHE A 149 -8.62 -21.45 -0.63
N ALA A 150 -7.45 -21.32 -1.26
CA ALA A 150 -7.08 -20.19 -2.11
C ALA A 150 -6.48 -20.66 -3.44
N ILE A 151 -6.79 -19.92 -4.51
CA ILE A 151 -6.20 -20.05 -5.84
C ILE A 151 -5.44 -18.79 -6.19
N LYS A 152 -4.22 -18.94 -6.72
CA LYS A 152 -3.33 -17.86 -7.14
C LYS A 152 -2.89 -18.05 -8.60
N PRO A 153 -3.72 -17.65 -9.56
CA PRO A 153 -3.59 -18.09 -10.95
C PRO A 153 -2.29 -17.63 -11.63
N PHE A 154 -1.75 -16.46 -11.27
CA PHE A 154 -0.51 -15.95 -11.87
C PHE A 154 0.76 -16.65 -11.38
N GLU A 155 0.65 -17.55 -10.40
CA GLU A 155 1.76 -18.41 -9.99
C GLU A 155 1.84 -19.70 -10.83
N ILE A 156 0.84 -19.99 -11.67
CA ILE A 156 0.86 -21.16 -12.56
C ILE A 156 2.07 -21.12 -13.52
N ASN A 157 2.41 -19.94 -14.04
CA ASN A 157 3.59 -19.79 -14.90
C ASN A 157 4.91 -20.07 -14.16
N LYS A 158 4.92 -19.93 -12.82
CA LYS A 158 6.10 -20.20 -11.99
C LYS A 158 6.29 -21.69 -11.70
N LEU A 159 5.26 -22.54 -11.79
CA LEU A 159 5.41 -24.01 -11.70
C LEU A 159 6.42 -24.57 -12.71
N PHE A 160 6.49 -23.96 -13.89
CA PHE A 160 7.39 -24.36 -14.98
C PHE A 160 8.73 -23.61 -14.95
N SER A 161 8.92 -22.71 -13.98
CA SER A 161 10.14 -21.92 -13.80
C SER A 161 10.88 -22.40 -12.56
N ASN A 162 12.10 -22.90 -12.74
CA ASN A 162 12.86 -23.67 -11.76
C ASN A 162 13.41 -22.88 -10.55
N LYS A 163 12.77 -21.77 -10.16
CA LYS A 163 13.16 -20.96 -9.00
C LYS A 163 12.04 -20.97 -7.96
N ASN A 164 12.27 -21.70 -6.86
CA ASN A 164 11.42 -21.73 -5.67
C ASN A 164 11.03 -20.30 -5.25
N SER A 165 9.79 -19.91 -5.55
CA SER A 165 9.35 -18.51 -5.51
C SER A 165 8.39 -18.22 -4.36
N TYR A 166 8.31 -19.11 -3.37
CA TYR A 166 7.46 -18.99 -2.17
C TYR A 166 7.62 -17.66 -1.41
N LEU A 167 8.75 -16.96 -1.58
CA LEU A 167 8.97 -15.63 -0.99
C LEU A 167 8.21 -14.50 -1.71
N LYS A 168 7.76 -14.70 -2.96
CA LYS A 168 7.05 -13.67 -3.73
C LYS A 168 5.54 -13.79 -3.48
N LYS A 169 4.92 -12.67 -3.10
CA LYS A 169 3.46 -12.53 -3.02
C LYS A 169 2.87 -12.74 -4.42
N SER A 170 1.77 -13.47 -4.53
CA SER A 170 1.03 -13.53 -5.80
C SER A 170 0.38 -12.17 -6.06
N ASN A 171 0.43 -11.71 -7.31
CA ASN A 171 -0.24 -10.48 -7.73
C ASN A 171 -1.77 -10.58 -7.65
N PHE A 172 -2.31 -11.80 -7.59
CA PHE A 172 -3.74 -12.06 -7.43
C PHE A 172 -3.98 -13.39 -6.73
N SER A 173 -4.85 -13.37 -5.74
CA SER A 173 -5.32 -14.55 -5.00
C SER A 173 -6.82 -14.40 -4.76
N PHE A 174 -7.56 -15.48 -4.84
CA PHE A 174 -8.97 -15.51 -4.42
C PHE A 174 -9.29 -16.85 -3.78
N GLY A 175 -10.38 -16.91 -3.02
CA GLY A 175 -10.74 -18.15 -2.36
C GLY A 175 -11.97 -18.03 -1.49
N TYR A 176 -12.11 -19.02 -0.63
CA TYR A 176 -13.28 -19.22 0.21
C TYR A 176 -12.88 -19.77 1.58
N ASP A 177 -13.58 -19.29 2.60
CA ASP A 177 -13.45 -19.69 3.98
C ASP A 177 -14.82 -20.08 4.52
N LYS A 178 -14.89 -21.25 5.16
CA LYS A 178 -16.07 -21.73 5.89
C LYS A 178 -15.74 -21.79 7.36
N THR A 179 -16.53 -21.11 8.18
CA THR A 179 -16.41 -21.17 9.65
C THR A 179 -17.63 -21.84 10.22
N THR A 180 -17.44 -22.84 11.07
CA THR A 180 -18.50 -23.54 11.79
C THR A 180 -18.33 -23.26 13.28
N ASN A 181 -19.39 -22.84 13.93
CA ASN A 181 -19.45 -22.81 15.39
C ASN A 181 -19.84 -24.19 15.88
N GLU A 182 -18.92 -24.88 16.52
CA GLU A 182 -19.09 -26.27 16.97
C GLU A 182 -20.12 -26.41 18.11
N ILE A 183 -20.45 -25.31 18.80
CA ILE A 183 -21.42 -25.30 19.91
C ILE A 183 -22.85 -25.30 19.37
N ASP A 184 -23.17 -24.37 18.47
CA ASP A 184 -24.54 -24.18 17.95
C ASP A 184 -24.72 -24.64 16.49
N GLN A 185 -23.67 -25.20 15.88
CA GLN A 185 -23.63 -25.72 14.51
C GLN A 185 -23.93 -24.67 13.41
N LYS A 186 -23.88 -23.37 13.74
CA LYS A 186 -24.02 -22.31 12.74
C LYS A 186 -22.80 -22.24 11.83
N ILE A 187 -23.04 -21.84 10.59
CA ILE A 187 -22.01 -21.70 9.56
C ILE A 187 -21.99 -20.25 9.07
N GLN A 188 -20.79 -19.70 8.89
CA GLN A 188 -20.56 -18.47 8.15
C GLN A 188 -19.60 -18.75 7.00
N GLU A 189 -19.95 -18.23 5.83
CA GLU A 189 -19.16 -18.34 4.61
C GLU A 189 -18.53 -17.01 4.26
N GLN A 190 -17.28 -17.05 3.80
CA GLN A 190 -16.52 -15.86 3.44
C GLN A 190 -15.82 -16.07 2.10
N TYR A 191 -16.02 -15.14 1.17
CA TYR A 191 -15.30 -15.08 -0.09
C TYR A 191 -14.27 -13.97 -0.04
N PHE A 192 -13.09 -14.19 -0.61
CA PHE A 192 -12.05 -13.17 -0.60
C PHE A 192 -11.31 -13.08 -1.92
N LEU A 193 -10.71 -11.90 -2.12
CA LEU A 193 -9.71 -11.64 -3.13
C LEU A 193 -8.60 -10.76 -2.55
N SER A 194 -7.39 -10.91 -3.08
CA SER A 194 -6.23 -10.09 -2.76
C SER A 194 -5.47 -9.84 -4.05
N LEU A 195 -5.08 -8.60 -4.30
CA LEU A 195 -4.40 -8.19 -5.52
C LEU A 195 -3.36 -7.12 -5.26
N THR A 196 -2.26 -7.16 -6.01
CA THR A 196 -1.28 -6.09 -6.07
C THR A 196 -1.66 -5.18 -7.24
N ILE A 197 -2.16 -3.97 -6.95
CA ILE A 197 -2.60 -3.00 -7.98
C ILE A 197 -1.40 -2.57 -8.83
N THR A 198 -0.30 -2.27 -8.14
CA THR A 198 1.01 -1.91 -8.70
C THR A 198 2.07 -2.26 -7.66
N PRO A 199 3.33 -2.54 -8.02
CA PRO A 199 4.37 -2.78 -7.02
C PRO A 199 4.38 -1.69 -5.95
N GLY A 200 4.16 -2.08 -4.70
CA GLY A 200 4.03 -1.17 -3.56
C GLY A 200 2.61 -0.90 -3.09
N ILE A 201 1.55 -1.17 -3.88
CA ILE A 201 0.15 -1.01 -3.45
C ILE A 201 -0.58 -2.35 -3.54
N ASP A 202 -1.00 -2.85 -2.38
CA ASP A 202 -1.81 -4.07 -2.29
C ASP A 202 -3.21 -3.76 -1.79
N PHE A 203 -4.18 -4.47 -2.34
CA PHE A 203 -5.59 -4.41 -1.95
C PHE A 203 -6.09 -5.80 -1.62
N SER A 204 -6.83 -5.94 -0.54
CA SER A 204 -7.56 -7.17 -0.23
C SER A 204 -8.99 -6.85 0.13
N TYR A 205 -9.91 -7.71 -0.26
CA TYR A 205 -11.34 -7.57 -0.02
C TYR A 205 -11.92 -8.92 0.33
N PHE A 206 -12.90 -8.94 1.22
CA PHE A 206 -13.67 -10.12 1.50
C PHE A 206 -15.10 -9.76 1.87
N THR A 207 -15.99 -10.72 1.70
CA THR A 207 -17.40 -10.62 2.09
C THR A 207 -17.78 -11.82 2.93
N TYR A 208 -18.75 -11.62 3.80
CA TYR A 208 -19.47 -12.68 4.49
C TYR A 208 -20.90 -12.19 4.70
N ASP A 209 -21.90 -13.05 4.48
CA ASP A 209 -23.30 -12.64 4.51
C ASP A 209 -23.52 -11.36 3.66
N ASP A 210 -24.10 -10.30 4.22
CA ASP A 210 -24.26 -8.96 3.59
C ASP A 210 -23.16 -7.95 3.98
N ASN A 211 -22.09 -8.43 4.62
CA ASN A 211 -21.02 -7.63 5.19
C ASN A 211 -19.72 -7.77 4.39
N TYR A 212 -18.82 -6.82 4.59
CA TYR A 212 -17.53 -6.80 3.89
C TYR A 212 -16.39 -6.25 4.75
N GLY A 213 -15.17 -6.54 4.33
CA GLY A 213 -14.01 -5.82 4.81
C GLY A 213 -12.97 -5.67 3.71
N PHE A 214 -12.12 -4.67 3.86
CA PHE A 214 -11.04 -4.42 2.93
C PHE A 214 -9.76 -3.99 3.64
N ASN A 215 -8.65 -4.21 2.95
CA ASN A 215 -7.32 -3.76 3.31
C ASN A 215 -6.73 -3.01 2.12
N LEU A 216 -6.08 -1.88 2.40
CA LEU A 216 -5.22 -1.16 1.46
C LEU A 216 -3.85 -0.96 2.09
N SER A 217 -2.81 -1.48 1.45
CA SER A 217 -1.44 -1.47 1.97
C SER A 217 -0.50 -0.74 1.01
N PHE A 218 0.35 0.13 1.58
CA PHE A 218 1.38 0.89 0.90
C PHE A 218 2.76 0.45 1.40
N ASN A 219 3.47 -0.32 0.58
CA ASN A 219 4.78 -0.87 0.87
C ASN A 219 5.88 0.04 0.29
N LEU A 220 6.89 0.37 1.09
CA LEU A 220 8.04 1.22 0.80
C LEU A 220 9.34 0.48 1.09
N GLY A 221 9.59 -0.57 0.29
CA GLY A 221 10.72 -1.45 0.50
C GLY A 221 10.52 -2.31 1.75
N LYS A 222 11.20 -1.96 2.84
CA LYS A 222 11.12 -2.70 4.12
C LYS A 222 10.07 -2.13 5.06
N GLU A 223 9.59 -0.93 4.83
CA GLU A 223 8.64 -0.24 5.68
C GLU A 223 7.32 -0.06 4.94
N GLY A 224 6.25 0.22 5.66
CA GLY A 224 5.02 0.61 5.02
C GLY A 224 3.90 0.86 6.00
N ALA A 225 2.75 1.18 5.43
CA ALA A 225 1.53 1.41 6.17
C ALA A 225 0.39 0.63 5.52
N GLN A 226 -0.60 0.24 6.31
CA GLN A 226 -1.84 -0.32 5.80
C GLN A 226 -3.03 0.24 6.57
N ILE A 227 -4.13 0.40 5.87
CA ILE A 227 -5.44 0.68 6.45
C ILE A 227 -6.29 -0.57 6.26
N ASN A 228 -7.00 -0.95 7.31
CA ASN A 228 -8.00 -1.99 7.24
C ASN A 228 -9.32 -1.48 7.76
N THR A 229 -10.40 -1.86 7.08
CA THR A 229 -11.77 -1.63 7.53
C THR A 229 -12.53 -2.96 7.50
N TYR A 230 -13.21 -3.24 8.59
CA TYR A 230 -13.91 -4.49 8.83
C TYR A 230 -15.30 -4.19 9.36
N SER A 231 -16.32 -4.85 8.84
CA SER A 231 -17.69 -4.74 9.39
C SER A 231 -17.85 -5.55 10.68
N SER A 232 -18.99 -5.35 11.35
CA SER A 232 -19.35 -6.15 12.51
C SER A 232 -19.56 -7.61 12.14
N ASN A 233 -19.05 -8.50 12.98
CA ASN A 233 -19.20 -9.92 12.79
C ASN A 233 -19.64 -10.62 14.09
N PRO A 234 -20.96 -10.60 14.38
CA PRO A 234 -21.50 -11.22 15.59
C PRO A 234 -21.21 -12.72 15.69
N PHE A 235 -20.95 -13.40 14.56
CA PHE A 235 -20.54 -14.81 14.54
C PHE A 235 -19.26 -15.05 15.36
N TYR A 236 -18.35 -14.08 15.37
CA TYR A 236 -17.12 -14.09 16.17
C TYR A 236 -17.24 -13.27 17.47
N GLY A 237 -18.46 -12.90 17.89
CA GLY A 237 -18.69 -12.01 19.04
C GLY A 237 -18.29 -10.56 18.79
N ILE A 238 -18.19 -10.14 17.52
CA ILE A 238 -17.77 -8.79 17.11
C ILE A 238 -19.00 -7.96 16.77
N ASN A 239 -19.42 -7.07 17.67
CA ASN A 239 -20.72 -6.38 17.53
C ASN A 239 -20.67 -5.06 16.75
N SER A 240 -19.53 -4.69 16.21
CA SER A 240 -19.32 -3.39 15.58
C SER A 240 -18.26 -3.50 14.48
N SER A 241 -18.15 -2.51 13.61
CA SER A 241 -17.14 -2.44 12.53
C SER A 241 -15.84 -1.80 12.98
N SER A 242 -14.62 -2.19 12.58
CA SER A 242 -13.37 -1.48 12.92
C SER A 242 -12.67 -0.83 11.74
N THR A 243 -11.99 0.29 12.02
CA THR A 243 -10.89 0.80 11.18
C THR A 243 -9.56 0.77 11.94
N SER A 244 -8.50 0.33 11.27
CA SER A 244 -7.14 0.29 11.82
C SER A 244 -6.12 0.87 10.87
N LEU A 245 -5.14 1.57 11.44
CA LEU A 245 -3.90 1.95 10.81
C LEU A 245 -2.78 1.09 11.37
N VAL A 246 -2.02 0.44 10.50
CA VAL A 246 -0.87 -0.35 10.90
C VAL A 246 0.37 0.16 10.19
N LEU A 247 1.41 0.42 10.97
CA LEU A 247 2.74 0.74 10.48
C LEU A 247 3.61 -0.49 10.66
N TYR A 248 4.24 -0.97 9.59
CA TYR A 248 5.02 -2.20 9.65
C TYR A 248 6.44 -1.99 9.12
N ASN A 249 7.33 -2.85 9.61
CA ASN A 249 8.70 -2.96 9.15
C ASN A 249 9.06 -4.46 9.02
N TYR A 250 9.54 -4.84 7.84
CA TYR A 250 9.90 -6.20 7.47
C TYR A 250 11.39 -6.26 7.15
N SER A 251 12.02 -7.38 7.50
CA SER A 251 13.40 -7.69 7.10
C SER A 251 13.54 -7.87 5.58
N GLN A 252 12.47 -8.37 4.93
CA GLN A 252 12.39 -8.58 3.48
C GLN A 252 12.03 -7.27 2.77
N THR A 253 12.71 -6.98 1.67
CA THR A 253 12.37 -5.84 0.81
C THR A 253 11.21 -6.22 -0.10
N LEU A 254 10.07 -5.55 0.05
CA LEU A 254 8.95 -5.63 -0.87
C LEU A 254 9.21 -4.73 -2.08
N GLU A 255 8.90 -5.25 -3.27
CA GLU A 255 9.01 -4.50 -4.52
C GLU A 255 8.04 -3.33 -4.50
N SER A 256 8.54 -2.12 -4.73
CA SER A 256 7.74 -0.90 -4.65
C SER A 256 8.17 0.11 -5.69
N ASN A 257 7.21 0.60 -6.45
CA ASN A 257 7.36 1.75 -7.35
C ASN A 257 7.05 3.07 -6.64
N LEU A 258 6.72 3.02 -5.34
CA LEU A 258 6.46 4.21 -4.54
C LEU A 258 7.79 4.81 -4.08
N ASN A 259 8.21 5.90 -4.73
CA ASN A 259 9.39 6.66 -4.32
C ASN A 259 8.97 8.01 -3.72
N PHE A 260 8.96 8.12 -2.39
CA PHE A 260 8.72 9.38 -1.69
C PHE A 260 10.01 10.15 -1.34
N LYS A 261 11.19 9.57 -1.65
CA LYS A 261 12.50 10.20 -1.39
C LYS A 261 12.84 11.25 -2.45
N GLU A 262 12.34 11.10 -3.67
CA GLU A 262 12.52 12.07 -4.75
C GLU A 262 11.52 13.23 -4.67
N ASN A 263 11.60 14.01 -3.60
CA ASN A 263 11.19 15.41 -3.67
C ASN A 263 12.45 16.26 -3.96
N LYS A 264 13.20 15.93 -5.02
CA LYS A 264 14.06 16.97 -5.60
C LYS A 264 13.11 18.07 -6.06
N LYS A 265 13.24 19.28 -5.50
CA LYS A 265 12.62 20.45 -6.10
C LYS A 265 13.32 20.62 -7.43
N LEU A 266 12.69 20.15 -8.50
CA LEU A 266 13.23 20.29 -9.84
C LEU A 266 13.11 21.77 -10.22
N ASN A 267 14.25 22.39 -10.53
CA ASN A 267 14.31 23.77 -10.96
C ASN A 267 14.10 23.81 -12.48
N TYR A 268 12.88 24.13 -12.89
CA TYR A 268 12.56 24.34 -14.30
C TYR A 268 12.62 25.81 -14.66
N VAL A 269 13.28 26.12 -15.77
CA VAL A 269 13.18 27.44 -16.40
C VAL A 269 12.10 27.41 -17.47
N PHE A 270 11.21 28.38 -17.43
CA PHE A 270 10.15 28.56 -18.41
C PHE A 270 10.53 29.71 -19.34
N THR A 271 10.49 29.46 -20.65
CA THR A 271 10.71 30.48 -21.67
C THR A 271 9.64 30.38 -22.73
N ASN A 272 9.31 31.51 -23.36
CA ASN A 272 8.38 31.56 -24.48
C ASN A 272 9.19 31.74 -25.76
N LEU A 273 8.92 30.92 -26.77
CA LEU A 273 9.41 31.09 -28.13
C LEU A 273 8.28 31.72 -28.95
N ASP A 274 8.21 33.05 -28.93
CA ASP A 274 7.15 33.84 -29.56
C ASP A 274 7.72 35.17 -30.07
N GLY A 275 7.22 35.65 -31.21
CA GLY A 275 7.63 36.93 -31.82
C GLY A 275 8.49 36.80 -33.08
N TYR A 276 9.08 37.93 -33.49
CA TYR A 276 9.87 38.06 -34.73
C TYR A 276 11.36 37.88 -34.45
N PHE A 277 12.01 36.92 -35.12
CA PHE A 277 13.43 36.61 -35.00
C PHE A 277 14.20 37.05 -36.25
N ILE A 278 15.34 37.70 -36.02
CA ILE A 278 16.26 38.18 -37.07
C ILE A 278 17.69 37.72 -36.77
N ASP A 279 18.52 37.58 -37.80
CA ASP A 279 19.94 37.19 -37.62
C ASP A 279 20.81 38.37 -37.13
N GLU A 280 20.47 39.59 -37.57
CA GLU A 280 21.24 40.80 -37.30
C GLU A 280 20.96 41.39 -35.91
N GLU A 281 21.88 42.22 -35.42
CA GLU A 281 21.63 42.97 -34.19
C GLU A 281 20.46 43.93 -34.42
N PRO A 282 19.50 44.05 -33.48
CA PRO A 282 18.35 44.91 -33.70
C PRO A 282 18.83 46.35 -33.76
N THR A 283 18.76 46.97 -34.93
CA THR A 283 19.10 48.38 -35.10
C THR A 283 17.93 49.21 -34.58
N VAL A 284 18.10 49.87 -33.44
CA VAL A 284 17.26 51.03 -33.10
C VAL A 284 17.72 52.18 -33.98
N SER A 285 16.85 52.62 -34.90
CA SER A 285 17.17 53.78 -35.72
C SER A 285 17.22 55.01 -34.81
N PRO A 286 18.29 55.84 -34.87
CA PRO A 286 18.31 57.10 -34.14
C PRO A 286 17.22 58.09 -34.63
N PHE A 287 16.48 57.73 -35.69
CA PHE A 287 15.38 58.50 -36.27
C PHE A 287 13.97 57.95 -35.93
N ASP A 288 13.85 56.90 -35.12
CA ASP A 288 12.53 56.38 -34.68
C ASP A 288 11.75 57.37 -33.79
N PHE A 289 12.35 58.51 -33.42
CA PHE A 289 11.69 59.58 -32.66
C PHE A 289 10.94 60.62 -33.50
N ILE A 290 10.94 60.55 -34.85
CA ILE A 290 10.52 61.73 -35.64
C ILE A 290 9.18 61.57 -36.37
N PHE A 291 8.61 60.38 -36.61
CA PHE A 291 7.30 60.30 -37.29
C PHE A 291 6.44 59.09 -36.89
N GLU A 292 5.45 59.30 -36.02
CA GLU A 292 4.23 58.46 -35.98
C GLU A 292 3.35 58.83 -37.19
N ILE A 293 3.57 58.19 -38.34
CA ILE A 293 2.64 58.23 -39.47
C ILE A 293 1.83 56.93 -39.43
N ASN A 294 0.61 57.01 -38.91
CA ASN A 294 -0.33 55.89 -38.90
C ASN A 294 -1.03 55.79 -40.27
N ILE A 295 -0.57 54.88 -41.14
CA ILE A 295 -1.21 54.59 -42.43
C ILE A 295 -2.22 53.44 -42.22
N PRO A 296 -3.52 53.64 -42.46
CA PRO A 296 -4.57 52.74 -41.98
C PRO A 296 -4.78 51.46 -42.83
N PHE A 297 -3.72 50.91 -43.44
CA PHE A 297 -3.73 49.60 -44.13
C PHE A 297 -2.34 48.91 -44.20
N ILE A 298 -1.31 49.49 -43.57
CA ILE A 298 0.02 48.89 -43.46
C ILE A 298 0.34 48.87 -41.96
N GLY A 299 0.30 47.68 -41.36
CA GLY A 299 0.68 47.51 -39.95
C GLY A 299 2.17 47.74 -39.79
N SER A 300 2.58 48.99 -39.54
CA SER A 300 3.92 49.33 -39.08
C SER A 300 3.99 49.15 -37.56
N GLU A 301 3.91 47.90 -37.09
CA GLU A 301 4.57 47.59 -35.83
C GLU A 301 6.05 47.43 -36.20
N ASN A 302 6.87 48.44 -35.89
CA ASN A 302 8.32 48.28 -35.84
C ASN A 302 8.62 47.30 -34.70
N ALA A 303 8.35 46.02 -34.93
CA ALA A 303 8.65 44.96 -33.99
C ALA A 303 10.17 44.82 -33.99
N VAL A 304 10.81 45.35 -32.94
CA VAL A 304 12.24 45.13 -32.69
C VAL A 304 12.45 43.63 -32.62
N GLY A 305 13.04 43.07 -33.68
CA GLY A 305 13.26 41.63 -33.79
C GLY A 305 14.16 41.14 -32.67
N THR A 306 13.89 39.95 -32.13
CA THR A 306 14.83 39.30 -31.22
C THR A 306 15.95 38.69 -32.04
N GLN A 307 17.20 39.07 -31.77
CA GLN A 307 18.33 38.45 -32.44
C GLN A 307 18.41 36.96 -32.11
N LEU A 308 18.36 36.12 -33.14
CA LEU A 308 18.36 34.66 -33.03
C LEU A 308 19.57 34.16 -32.23
N ARG A 309 20.76 34.72 -32.52
CA ARG A 309 22.00 34.38 -31.82
C ARG A 309 21.91 34.64 -30.31
N LYS A 310 21.38 35.79 -29.93
CA LYS A 310 21.22 36.18 -28.52
C LYS A 310 20.23 35.27 -27.78
N TRP A 311 19.16 34.86 -28.45
CA TRP A 311 18.21 33.89 -27.90
C TRP A 311 18.88 32.52 -27.70
N ILE A 312 19.61 32.02 -28.69
CA ILE A 312 20.37 30.75 -28.61
C ILE A 312 21.41 30.80 -27.49
N ASP A 313 22.17 31.89 -27.37
CA ASP A 313 23.18 32.07 -26.32
C ASP A 313 22.56 32.04 -24.91
N ASN A 314 21.34 32.59 -24.76
CA ASN A 314 20.62 32.54 -23.50
C ASN A 314 20.13 31.12 -23.17
N ILE A 315 19.67 30.36 -24.18
CA ILE A 315 19.34 28.94 -23.99
C ILE A 315 20.60 28.15 -23.62
N HIS A 316 21.74 28.40 -24.27
CA HIS A 316 23.01 27.74 -23.94
C HIS A 316 23.42 27.98 -22.49
N LYS A 317 23.35 29.22 -22.01
CA LYS A 317 23.62 29.55 -20.60
C LYS A 317 22.71 28.77 -19.64
N ILE A 318 21.43 28.61 -19.99
CA ILE A 318 20.48 27.82 -19.20
C ILE A 318 20.85 26.34 -19.22
N THR A 319 21.33 25.80 -20.35
CA THR A 319 21.73 24.39 -20.45
C THR A 319 23.04 24.05 -19.75
N GLU A 320 23.92 25.04 -19.53
CA GLU A 320 25.21 24.87 -18.85
C GLU A 320 25.12 25.07 -17.32
N ASP A 321 24.00 25.60 -16.82
CA ASP A 321 23.80 25.81 -15.38
C ASP A 321 23.38 24.51 -14.69
N GLU A 322 24.31 23.94 -13.91
CA GLU A 322 24.10 22.70 -13.14
C GLU A 322 22.97 22.80 -12.09
N SER A 323 22.47 24.00 -11.78
CA SER A 323 21.34 24.22 -10.86
C SER A 323 19.96 24.09 -11.50
N ILE A 324 19.89 23.96 -12.83
CA ILE A 324 18.66 23.87 -13.62
C ILE A 324 18.43 22.41 -14.05
N ASP A 325 17.30 21.83 -13.64
CA ASP A 325 16.97 20.42 -13.92
C ASP A 325 16.21 20.25 -15.25
N GLY A 326 15.70 21.34 -15.85
CA GLY A 326 15.03 21.28 -17.13
C GLY A 326 14.57 22.63 -17.69
N LEU A 327 14.35 22.66 -19.00
CA LEU A 327 13.84 23.82 -19.74
C LEU A 327 12.47 23.47 -20.33
N VAL A 328 11.50 24.36 -20.12
CA VAL A 328 10.17 24.29 -20.75
C VAL A 328 10.03 25.46 -21.71
N ILE A 329 9.91 25.16 -23.00
CA ILE A 329 9.69 26.16 -24.05
C ILE A 329 8.22 26.14 -24.45
N ASN A 330 7.50 27.23 -24.16
CA ASN A 330 6.17 27.42 -24.70
C ASN A 330 6.28 27.96 -26.12
N LEU A 331 5.77 27.20 -27.09
CA LEU A 331 5.80 27.58 -28.51
C LEU A 331 4.63 28.52 -28.81
N GLY A 332 4.96 29.77 -29.15
CA GLY A 332 4.03 30.79 -29.64
C GLY A 332 4.12 30.95 -31.16
N ASN A 333 3.73 32.13 -31.66
CA ASN A 333 3.78 32.46 -33.07
C ASN A 333 5.16 33.00 -33.45
N VAL A 334 6.00 32.12 -34.00
CA VAL A 334 7.33 32.47 -34.47
C VAL A 334 7.27 32.99 -35.90
N LYS A 335 7.80 34.19 -36.11
CA LYS A 335 8.06 34.75 -37.44
C LYS A 335 9.57 34.96 -37.59
N ALA A 336 10.13 34.66 -38.74
CA ALA A 336 11.54 34.87 -39.02
C ALA A 336 11.70 35.70 -40.29
N GLY A 337 12.74 36.52 -40.34
CA GLY A 337 13.09 37.28 -41.53
C GLY A 337 14.52 37.79 -41.48
N PHE A 338 14.98 38.33 -42.60
CA PHE A 338 16.26 39.04 -42.66
C PHE A 338 16.02 40.48 -42.17
N GLY A 339 16.86 40.94 -41.24
CA GLY A 339 16.82 42.29 -40.67
C GLY A 339 17.32 43.33 -41.66
#